data_AF-A0A329WCZ9-F1
#
_entry.id   AF-A0A329WCZ9-F1
#
_cell.length_a   1.000
_cell.length_b   1.000
_cell.length_c   1.000
_cell.angle_alpha   90.00
_cell.angle_beta   90.00
_cell.angle_gamma   90.00
#
_symmetry.space_group_name_H-M   'P 1'
#
loop_
_entity.id
_entity.type
_entity.pdbx_description
1 polymer ?
#
loop_
_entity_poly.entity_id
_entity_poly.type
_entity_poly.pdbx_seq_one_letter_code
_entity_poly.pdbx_strand_id
1 'polypeptide(L)'
;MNNSIYLDIKDVSGECKDSNHPNGIDVHTFEWKLSQPVETGSGGGGGSGRAKVHSLVVYARMDKAMPTLMQKLAQGVHLPEVKLTMRKAGGEQQEFTTITLGSALLDSIELVDFNRDIPHLTEGSTAIIPGTIGVKYSFSPNIAKVVYKEQDNEGKSGADVEFNWDTQKNTSK
;
A
#
# COMPACT_ATOMS: atom_id res chain seq x y z
N MET A 1 5.76 -18.07 -10.05
CA MET A 1 4.41 -17.45 -10.12
C MET A 1 4.41 -16.32 -9.12
N ASN A 2 4.18 -15.09 -9.55
CA ASN A 2 4.30 -13.90 -8.70
C ASN A 2 2.92 -13.29 -8.47
N ASN A 3 2.58 -13.01 -7.21
CA ASN A 3 1.32 -12.37 -6.85
C ASN A 3 1.17 -11.02 -7.55
N SER A 4 -0.07 -10.62 -7.80
CA SER A 4 -0.38 -9.31 -8.38
C SER A 4 -0.77 -8.34 -7.27
N ILE A 5 -0.38 -7.07 -7.43
CA ILE A 5 -0.69 -6.01 -6.49
C ILE A 5 -1.29 -4.84 -7.28
N TYR A 6 -2.39 -4.29 -6.78
CA TYR A 6 -3.13 -3.22 -7.42
C TYR A 6 -3.35 -2.08 -6.44
N LEU A 7 -3.36 -0.85 -6.95
CA LEU A 7 -3.71 0.34 -6.18
C LEU A 7 -4.88 1.05 -6.87
N ASP A 8 -6.03 1.04 -6.22
CA ASP A 8 -7.22 1.78 -6.62
C ASP A 8 -7.32 3.05 -5.77
N ILE A 9 -7.45 4.21 -6.40
CA ILE A 9 -7.62 5.48 -5.69
C ILE A 9 -8.90 6.13 -6.18
N LYS A 10 -9.78 6.49 -5.25
CA LYS A 10 -11.05 7.12 -5.62
C LYS A 10 -10.80 8.43 -6.38
N ASP A 11 -11.52 8.61 -7.48
CA ASP A 11 -11.45 9.78 -8.38
C ASP A 11 -10.06 9.97 -9.05
N VAL A 12 -9.28 8.89 -9.18
CA VAL A 12 -8.03 8.85 -9.95
C VAL A 12 -8.05 7.58 -10.80
N SER A 13 -7.70 7.70 -12.07
CA SER A 13 -7.64 6.56 -13.00
C SER A 13 -6.21 6.31 -13.46
N GLY A 14 -5.72 5.09 -13.25
CA GLY A 14 -4.53 4.54 -13.87
C GLY A 14 -4.85 3.71 -15.12
N GLU A 15 -3.90 2.89 -15.55
CA GLU A 15 -3.94 2.14 -16.81
C GLU A 15 -4.04 0.61 -16.64
N CYS A 16 -4.30 0.13 -15.42
CA CYS A 16 -4.45 -1.30 -15.17
C CYS A 16 -5.60 -1.89 -16.03
N LYS A 17 -5.31 -3.02 -16.67
CA LYS A 17 -6.24 -3.76 -17.53
C LYS A 17 -6.87 -4.97 -16.85
N ASP A 18 -6.58 -5.17 -15.57
CA ASP A 18 -7.16 -6.27 -14.81
C ASP A 18 -8.68 -6.08 -14.67
N SER A 19 -9.45 -7.17 -14.82
CA SER A 19 -10.92 -7.08 -14.79
C SER A 19 -11.47 -6.72 -13.41
N ASN A 20 -10.74 -7.03 -12.33
CA ASN A 20 -11.15 -6.73 -10.96
C ASN A 20 -10.64 -5.37 -10.48
N HIS A 21 -9.61 -4.84 -11.13
CA HIS A 21 -9.02 -3.52 -10.87
C HIS A 21 -8.96 -2.65 -12.14
N PRO A 22 -10.09 -2.45 -12.84
CA PRO A 22 -10.08 -1.74 -14.11
C PRO A 22 -9.73 -0.27 -13.89
N ASN A 23 -8.72 0.22 -14.63
CA ASN A 23 -8.18 1.57 -14.47
C ASN A 23 -7.56 1.83 -13.08
N GLY A 24 -7.21 0.80 -12.33
CA GLY A 24 -6.30 0.93 -11.18
C GLY A 24 -4.87 1.20 -11.63
N ILE A 25 -3.94 1.19 -10.67
CA ILE A 25 -2.50 1.31 -10.93
C ILE A 25 -1.83 -0.05 -10.66
N ASP A 26 -0.98 -0.49 -11.58
CA ASP A 26 -0.16 -1.70 -11.40
C ASP A 26 0.96 -1.43 -10.37
N VAL A 27 0.96 -2.18 -9.27
CA VAL A 27 1.95 -2.06 -8.20
C VAL A 27 3.02 -3.13 -8.33
N HIS A 28 4.28 -2.72 -8.16
CA HIS A 28 5.40 -3.64 -8.11
C HIS A 28 5.62 -4.18 -6.70
N THR A 29 5.70 -3.29 -5.71
CA THR A 29 5.84 -3.66 -4.30
C THR A 29 5.36 -2.51 -3.41
N PHE A 30 5.25 -2.76 -2.11
CA PHE A 30 4.95 -1.74 -1.11
C PHE A 30 5.64 -2.05 0.22
N GLU A 31 5.78 -1.04 1.06
CA GLU A 31 6.18 -1.16 2.45
C GLU A 31 5.16 -0.42 3.31
N TRP A 32 4.80 -1.01 4.44
CA TRP A 32 3.99 -0.33 5.44
C TRP A 32 4.39 -0.74 6.85
N LYS A 33 4.35 0.22 7.77
CA LYS A 33 4.83 0.04 9.13
C LYS A 33 3.82 0.58 10.13
N LEU A 34 3.58 -0.22 11.17
CA LEU A 34 2.98 0.22 12.42
C LEU A 34 4.02 0.01 13.53
N SER A 35 4.11 0.93 14.47
CA SER A 35 5.06 0.81 15.59
C SER A 35 4.47 1.33 16.88
N GLN A 36 4.79 0.66 17.99
CA GLN A 36 4.58 1.17 19.34
C GLN A 36 5.92 1.68 19.88
N PRO A 37 6.03 2.91 20.43
CA PRO A 37 7.20 3.31 21.17
C PRO A 37 7.38 2.37 22.37
N VAL A 38 8.54 1.72 22.48
CA VAL A 38 8.89 0.87 23.62
C VAL A 38 9.90 1.63 24.46
N GLU A 39 9.50 2.08 25.65
CA GLU A 39 10.43 2.68 26.61
C GLU A 39 11.09 1.57 27.44
N THR A 40 12.34 1.23 27.13
CA THR A 40 13.16 0.30 27.92
C THR A 40 14.01 1.07 28.92
N GLY A 41 13.38 1.76 29.87
CA GLY A 41 14.04 2.43 30.99
C GLY A 41 13.52 1.85 32.31
N SER A 42 14.41 1.34 33.16
CA SER A 42 14.09 0.73 34.44
C SER A 42 13.58 1.77 35.46
N GLY A 43 12.29 2.07 35.41
CA GLY A 43 11.58 2.88 36.40
C GLY A 43 10.09 2.59 36.26
N GLY A 44 9.50 1.95 37.27
CA GLY A 44 8.11 1.49 37.25
C GLY A 44 7.13 2.62 36.95
N GLY A 45 6.56 2.59 35.75
CA GLY A 45 5.57 3.55 35.27
C GLY A 45 5.49 3.48 33.75
N GLY A 46 4.81 2.46 33.22
CA GLY A 46 4.69 2.20 31.78
C GLY A 46 4.22 3.43 31.01
N GLY A 47 5.15 4.09 30.32
CA GLY A 47 4.90 5.25 29.50
C GLY A 47 3.91 4.93 28.37
N SER A 48 2.92 5.81 28.23
CA SER A 48 1.80 5.74 27.29
C SER A 48 2.28 5.93 25.83
N GLY A 49 3.00 4.95 25.29
CA GLY A 49 3.26 4.89 23.86
C GLY A 49 1.92 4.80 23.11
N ARG A 50 1.65 5.77 22.23
CA ARG A 50 0.53 5.69 21.28
C ARG A 50 1.02 4.99 20.02
N ALA A 51 0.21 4.08 19.49
CA ALA A 51 0.51 3.40 18.24
C ALA A 51 0.70 4.43 17.12
N LYS A 52 1.81 4.31 16.40
CA LYS A 52 2.09 5.14 15.22
C LYS A 52 1.86 4.31 13.96
N VAL A 53 0.89 4.74 13.17
CA VAL A 53 0.69 4.27 11.80
C VAL A 53 1.53 5.15 10.89
N HIS A 54 2.50 4.56 10.18
CA HIS A 54 3.36 5.28 9.24
C HIS A 54 2.70 5.33 7.85
N SER A 55 3.30 6.09 6.93
CA SER A 55 2.84 6.14 5.55
C SER A 55 2.94 4.77 4.88
N LEU A 56 1.94 4.42 4.08
CA LEU A 56 2.03 3.32 3.12
C LEU A 56 2.88 3.81 1.94
N VAL A 57 4.02 3.15 1.70
CA VAL A 57 4.91 3.47 0.60
C VAL A 57 4.68 2.46 -0.52
N VAL A 58 4.29 2.92 -1.71
CA VAL A 58 3.95 2.08 -2.85
C VAL A 58 4.88 2.37 -4.02
N TYR A 59 5.50 1.33 -4.56
CA TYR A 59 6.29 1.36 -5.78
C TYR A 59 5.43 0.85 -6.92
N ALA A 60 5.05 1.74 -7.82
CA ALA A 60 4.10 1.46 -8.89
C ALA A 60 4.66 1.81 -10.27
N ARG A 61 4.10 1.16 -11.30
CA ARG A 61 4.41 1.53 -12.68
C ARG A 61 3.99 2.97 -12.94
N MET A 62 4.76 3.66 -13.78
CA MET A 62 4.36 4.96 -14.29
C MET A 62 3.16 4.79 -15.22
N ASP A 63 2.10 5.54 -14.97
CA ASP A 63 0.90 5.60 -15.81
C ASP A 63 0.24 6.99 -15.71
N LYS A 64 -0.90 7.18 -16.39
CA LYS A 64 -1.66 8.44 -16.37
C LYS A 64 -2.15 8.88 -14.97
N ALA A 65 -2.15 8.03 -13.95
CA ALA A 65 -2.53 8.45 -12.60
C ALA A 65 -1.49 9.41 -12.00
N MET A 66 -0.21 9.24 -12.36
CA MET A 66 0.91 10.02 -11.83
C MET A 66 0.69 11.54 -11.91
N PRO A 67 0.44 12.17 -13.08
CA PRO A 67 0.24 13.63 -13.14
C PRO A 67 -1.00 14.09 -12.36
N THR A 68 -2.05 13.27 -12.30
CA THR A 68 -3.25 13.57 -11.50
C THR A 68 -2.92 13.59 -10.00
N LEU A 69 -2.14 12.61 -9.54
CA LEU A 69 -1.68 12.53 -8.16
C LEU A 69 -0.69 13.65 -7.83
N MET A 70 0.19 14.04 -8.76
CA MET A 70 1.05 15.23 -8.60
C MET A 70 0.23 16.50 -8.38
N GLN A 71 -0.87 16.67 -9.13
CA GLN A 71 -1.78 17.81 -8.92
C GLN A 71 -2.45 17.76 -7.55
N LYS A 72 -2.97 16.60 -7.13
CA LYS A 72 -3.61 16.44 -5.82
C LYS A 72 -2.62 16.66 -4.67
N LEU A 73 -1.38 16.19 -4.80
CA LEU A 73 -0.29 16.45 -3.86
C LEU A 73 0.00 17.96 -3.77
N ALA A 74 0.16 18.64 -4.91
CA ALA A 74 0.43 20.08 -4.94
C ALA A 74 -0.71 20.92 -4.34
N GLN A 75 -1.95 20.42 -4.39
CA GLN A 75 -3.12 21.05 -3.77
C GLN A 75 -3.26 20.73 -2.27
N GLY A 76 -2.51 19.76 -1.74
CA GLY A 76 -2.63 19.32 -0.35
C GLY A 76 -3.99 18.72 0.00
N VAL A 77 -4.71 18.16 -0.98
CA VAL A 77 -6.06 17.60 -0.78
C VAL A 77 -5.99 16.15 -0.32
N HIS A 78 -6.87 15.79 0.61
CA HIS A 78 -7.00 14.39 1.04
C HIS A 78 -7.68 13.56 -0.06
N LEU A 79 -7.11 12.39 -0.33
CA LEU A 79 -7.71 11.33 -1.11
C LEU A 79 -8.79 10.64 -0.27
N PRO A 80 -10.05 10.58 -0.72
CA PRO A 80 -11.13 10.01 0.09
C PRO A 80 -10.86 8.55 0.44
N GLU A 81 -10.34 7.77 -0.50
CA GLU A 81 -10.03 6.35 -0.35
C GLU A 81 -8.85 5.96 -1.24
N VAL A 82 -7.87 5.27 -0.66
CA VAL A 82 -6.75 4.61 -1.33
C VAL A 82 -6.77 3.14 -0.93
N LYS A 83 -6.95 2.23 -1.88
CA LYS A 83 -7.12 0.80 -1.65
C LYS A 83 -6.01 0.03 -2.36
N LEU A 84 -5.17 -0.64 -1.59
CA LEU A 84 -4.15 -1.56 -2.09
C LEU A 84 -4.63 -3.00 -1.93
N THR A 85 -4.66 -3.75 -3.03
CA THR A 85 -5.14 -5.13 -3.06
C THR A 85 -4.03 -6.08 -3.50
N MET A 86 -3.90 -7.20 -2.80
CA MET A 86 -3.00 -8.29 -3.13
C MET A 86 -3.78 -9.53 -3.53
N ARG A 87 -3.39 -10.11 -4.67
CA ARG A 87 -4.06 -11.25 -5.29
C ARG A 87 -3.07 -12.36 -5.58
N LYS A 88 -3.45 -13.59 -5.25
CA LYS A 88 -2.60 -14.76 -5.44
C LYS A 88 -2.40 -15.07 -6.93
N ALA A 89 -1.23 -15.57 -7.29
CA ALA A 89 -0.93 -16.00 -8.65
C ALA A 89 -1.38 -17.44 -8.91
N GLY A 90 -1.92 -17.69 -10.11
CA GLY A 90 -2.37 -19.01 -10.56
C GLY A 90 -3.72 -19.42 -9.97
N GLY A 91 -4.42 -20.34 -10.64
CA GLY A 91 -5.74 -20.83 -10.20
C GLY A 91 -6.84 -19.76 -10.19
N GLU A 92 -7.78 -19.88 -9.27
CA GLU A 92 -8.72 -18.79 -8.96
C GLU A 92 -7.97 -17.64 -8.31
N GLN A 93 -7.91 -16.50 -9.01
CA GLN A 93 -7.17 -15.31 -8.62
C GLN A 93 -7.92 -14.56 -7.51
N GLN A 94 -7.98 -15.15 -6.31
CA GLN A 94 -8.68 -14.56 -5.17
C GLN A 94 -7.80 -13.51 -4.46
N GLU A 95 -8.42 -12.40 -4.08
CA GLU A 95 -7.82 -11.34 -3.27
C GLU A 95 -7.72 -11.81 -1.82
N PHE A 96 -6.50 -11.85 -1.28
CA PHE A 96 -6.25 -12.38 0.06
C PHE A 96 -5.88 -11.30 1.07
N THR A 97 -5.49 -10.11 0.62
CA THR A 97 -5.23 -8.96 1.49
C THR A 97 -5.69 -7.68 0.82
N THR A 98 -6.40 -6.85 1.56
CA THR A 98 -6.79 -5.49 1.15
C THR A 98 -6.43 -4.50 2.25
N ILE A 99 -5.69 -3.45 1.90
CA ILE A 99 -5.38 -2.32 2.77
C ILE A 99 -6.18 -1.12 2.23
N THR A 100 -7.05 -0.54 3.06
CA THR A 100 -7.85 0.65 2.71
C THR A 100 -7.46 1.81 3.62
N LEU A 101 -6.99 2.89 3.02
CA LEU A 101 -6.67 4.14 3.68
C LEU A 101 -7.81 5.13 3.41
N GLY A 102 -8.50 5.55 4.46
CA GLY A 102 -9.59 6.52 4.39
C GLY A 102 -9.11 7.94 4.71
N SER A 103 -9.55 8.92 3.90
CA SER A 103 -9.14 10.32 4.02
C SER A 103 -7.61 10.43 4.12
N ALA A 104 -6.91 9.82 3.17
CA ALA A 104 -5.46 9.72 3.14
C ALA A 104 -4.84 10.99 2.52
N LEU A 105 -3.77 11.49 3.12
CA LEU A 105 -2.91 12.49 2.49
C LEU A 105 -1.88 11.77 1.63
N LEU A 106 -1.66 12.27 0.41
CA LEU A 106 -0.48 11.90 -0.37
C LEU A 106 0.67 12.77 0.11
N ASP A 107 1.68 12.15 0.72
CA ASP A 107 2.79 12.83 1.39
C ASP A 107 3.91 13.18 0.41
N SER A 108 4.23 12.25 -0.50
CA SER A 108 5.29 12.42 -1.47
C SER A 108 5.06 11.62 -2.75
N ILE A 109 5.62 12.13 -3.85
CA ILE A 109 5.81 11.43 -5.12
C ILE A 109 7.29 11.53 -5.48
N GLU A 110 7.91 10.39 -5.77
CA GLU A 110 9.30 10.30 -6.26
C GLU A 110 9.33 9.48 -7.56
N LEU A 111 10.02 10.00 -8.59
CA LEU A 111 10.36 9.21 -9.76
C LEU A 111 11.62 8.41 -9.43
N VAL A 112 11.54 7.09 -9.55
CA VAL A 112 12.56 6.17 -9.07
C VAL A 112 13.05 5.25 -10.18
N ASP A 113 14.34 4.93 -10.17
CA ASP A 113 14.88 3.87 -11.03
C ASP A 113 14.65 2.55 -10.32
N PHE A 114 13.71 1.75 -10.82
CA PHE A 114 13.35 0.49 -10.19
C PHE A 114 14.53 -0.46 -10.04
N ASN A 115 15.54 -0.39 -10.93
CA ASN A 115 16.73 -1.23 -10.85
C ASN A 115 17.59 -0.94 -9.61
N ARG A 116 17.49 0.26 -9.05
CA ARG A 116 18.34 0.72 -7.94
C ARG A 116 17.57 0.90 -6.64
N ASP A 117 16.32 1.34 -6.74
CA ASP A 117 15.57 1.87 -5.60
C ASP A 117 14.55 0.88 -5.02
N ILE A 118 14.37 -0.30 -5.66
CA ILE A 118 13.54 -1.39 -5.12
C ILE A 118 14.44 -2.46 -4.50
N PRO A 119 14.38 -2.71 -3.17
CA PRO A 119 15.34 -3.56 -2.46
C PRO A 119 15.41 -5.04 -2.88
N HIS A 120 14.50 -5.55 -3.70
CA HIS A 120 14.40 -6.99 -3.98
C HIS A 120 13.98 -7.32 -5.41
N LEU A 121 14.54 -6.65 -6.42
CA LEU A 121 14.47 -7.17 -7.79
C LEU A 121 15.31 -8.45 -7.90
N THR A 122 14.80 -9.54 -7.32
CA THR A 122 15.31 -10.92 -7.37
C THR A 122 16.77 -11.08 -6.97
N GLU A 123 17.05 -11.83 -5.89
CA GLU A 123 18.37 -12.41 -5.70
C GLU A 123 18.82 -13.10 -7.01
N GLY A 124 19.85 -12.55 -7.67
CA GLY A 124 20.38 -13.04 -8.93
C GLY A 124 20.05 -12.24 -10.20
N SER A 125 19.23 -11.17 -10.16
CA SER A 125 19.07 -10.29 -11.32
C SER A 125 20.09 -9.15 -11.28
N THR A 126 21.19 -9.30 -12.01
CA THR A 126 22.22 -8.25 -12.20
C THR A 126 21.93 -7.35 -13.42
N ALA A 127 20.85 -7.60 -14.14
CA ALA A 127 20.47 -6.84 -15.32
C ALA A 127 19.79 -5.54 -14.90
N ILE A 128 20.57 -4.46 -14.81
CA ILE A 128 20.02 -3.11 -14.90
C ILE A 128 19.35 -3.02 -16.27
N ILE A 129 18.03 -2.84 -16.32
CA ILE A 129 17.29 -2.59 -17.56
C ILE A 129 17.14 -1.07 -17.70
N PRO A 130 17.96 -0.40 -18.54
CA PRO A 130 17.89 1.06 -18.69
C PRO A 130 16.48 1.50 -19.07
N GLY A 131 15.98 2.55 -18.42
CA GLY A 131 14.66 3.12 -18.69
C GLY A 131 13.51 2.51 -17.87
N THR A 132 13.77 1.63 -16.91
CA THR A 132 12.74 1.14 -15.98
C THR A 132 12.50 2.16 -14.87
N ILE A 133 11.87 3.29 -15.25
CA ILE A 133 11.43 4.31 -14.30
C ILE A 133 10.05 3.94 -13.78
N GLY A 134 9.89 3.97 -12.48
CA GLY A 134 8.58 3.89 -11.83
C GLY A 134 8.35 5.06 -10.90
N VAL A 135 7.28 4.93 -10.12
CA VAL A 135 6.83 6.00 -9.22
C VAL A 135 6.69 5.43 -7.82
N LYS A 136 7.25 6.13 -6.84
CA LYS A 136 7.08 5.86 -5.42
C LYS A 136 6.09 6.87 -4.84
N TYR A 137 4.99 6.36 -4.31
CA TYR A 137 3.95 7.13 -3.62
C TYR A 137 4.00 6.86 -2.12
N SER A 138 3.85 7.89 -1.29
CA SER A 138 3.73 7.72 0.17
C SER A 138 2.38 8.27 0.65
N PHE A 139 1.57 7.47 1.34
CA PHE A 139 0.23 7.87 1.80
C PHE A 139 0.08 7.79 3.32
N SER A 140 -0.28 8.90 3.96
CA SER A 140 -0.62 8.97 5.39
C SER A 140 -2.14 8.89 5.61
N PRO A 141 -2.66 7.84 6.28
CA PRO A 141 -4.09 7.69 6.49
C PRO A 141 -4.62 8.44 7.71
N ASN A 142 -5.85 8.95 7.62
CA ASN A 142 -6.66 9.25 8.82
C ASN A 142 -7.34 7.98 9.37
N ILE A 143 -7.78 7.09 8.49
CA ILE A 143 -8.33 5.77 8.84
C ILE A 143 -7.51 4.71 8.13
N ALA A 144 -7.07 3.69 8.86
CA ALA A 144 -6.36 2.55 8.28
C ALA A 144 -7.16 1.27 8.54
N LYS A 145 -7.61 0.61 7.46
CA LYS A 145 -8.28 -0.69 7.50
C LYS A 145 -7.46 -1.73 6.76
N VAL A 146 -7.30 -2.92 7.35
CA VAL A 146 -6.74 -4.10 6.69
C VAL A 146 -7.77 -5.21 6.80
N VAL A 147 -7.97 -5.92 5.69
CA VAL A 147 -8.73 -7.17 5.65
C VAL A 147 -7.81 -8.25 5.11
N TYR A 148 -7.70 -9.36 5.85
CA TYR A 148 -7.03 -10.56 5.41
C TYR A 148 -8.04 -11.71 5.31
N LYS A 149 -7.92 -12.51 4.25
CA LYS A 149 -8.73 -13.71 4.03
C LYS A 149 -7.80 -14.90 3.96
N GLU A 150 -7.89 -15.80 4.95
CA GLU A 150 -7.20 -17.08 4.89
C GLU A 150 -7.77 -17.90 3.72
N GLN A 151 -6.91 -18.59 2.98
CA GLN A 151 -7.34 -19.52 1.94
C GLN A 151 -7.05 -20.94 2.40
N ASP A 152 -8.02 -21.84 2.20
CA ASP A 152 -7.80 -23.25 2.42
C ASP A 152 -6.91 -23.88 1.33
N ASN A 153 -6.63 -25.17 1.47
CA ASN A 153 -5.80 -25.94 0.53
C ASN A 153 -6.43 -26.05 -0.87
N GLU A 154 -7.72 -25.77 -1.01
CA GLU A 154 -8.47 -25.78 -2.28
C GLU A 154 -8.53 -24.38 -2.92
N GLY A 155 -7.99 -23.36 -2.23
CA GLY A 155 -7.96 -21.98 -2.70
C GLY A 155 -9.22 -21.19 -2.38
N LYS A 156 -10.12 -21.72 -1.55
CA LYS A 156 -11.35 -21.02 -1.14
C LYS A 156 -11.05 -20.05 0.00
N SER A 157 -11.55 -18.82 -0.13
CA SER A 157 -11.47 -17.80 0.90
C SER A 157 -12.31 -18.15 2.14
N GLY A 158 -11.70 -18.03 3.32
CA GLY A 158 -12.32 -18.08 4.63
C GLY A 158 -12.93 -16.74 5.06
N ALA A 159 -13.17 -16.60 6.37
CA ALA A 159 -13.73 -15.40 6.95
C ALA A 159 -12.72 -14.24 7.00
N ASP A 160 -13.24 -13.02 7.00
CA ASP A 160 -12.44 -11.79 7.09
C ASP A 160 -11.82 -11.66 8.49
N VAL A 161 -10.50 -11.44 8.52
CA VAL A 161 -9.78 -10.97 9.71
C VAL A 161 -9.43 -9.52 9.49
N GLU A 162 -9.91 -8.64 10.37
CA GLU A 162 -9.85 -7.20 10.18
C GLU A 162 -8.99 -6.47 11.22
N PHE A 163 -8.26 -5.46 10.75
CA PHE A 163 -7.73 -4.35 11.54
C PHE A 163 -8.42 -3.07 11.08
N ASN A 164 -8.91 -2.23 12.00
CA ASN A 164 -9.56 -0.96 11.66
C ASN A 164 -9.23 0.09 12.73
N TRP A 165 -8.53 1.16 12.33
CA TRP A 165 -7.97 2.13 13.25
C TRP A 165 -8.14 3.57 12.77
N ASP A 166 -8.58 4.44 13.67
CA ASP A 166 -8.59 5.90 13.50
C ASP A 166 -7.26 6.45 14.02
N THR A 167 -6.40 6.93 13.12
CA THR A 167 -5.05 7.40 13.45
C THR A 167 -5.08 8.76 14.16
N GLN A 168 -6.12 9.56 13.93
CA GLN A 168 -6.29 10.87 14.55
C GLN A 168 -6.71 10.74 16.01
N LYS A 169 -7.62 9.81 16.30
CA LYS A 169 -8.10 9.52 17.66
C LYS A 169 -7.25 8.48 18.38
N ASN A 170 -6.45 7.73 17.63
CA ASN A 170 -5.67 6.58 18.11
C ASN A 170 -6.55 5.56 18.85
N THR A 171 -7.59 5.09 18.14
CA THR A 171 -8.58 4.14 18.66
C THR A 171 -9.10 3.24 17.54
N SER A 172 -9.67 2.09 17.90
CA SER A 172 -10.36 1.22 16.95
C SER A 172 -11.61 1.92 16.41
N LYS A 173 -11.95 1.66 15.14
CA LYS A 173 -13.14 2.20 14.48
C LYS A 173 -14.21 1.13 14.26
#